data_AF-A0A1R4JKE7-F1
#
_entry.id   AF-A0A1R4JKE7-F1
#
_cell.length_a   1.000
_cell.length_b   1.000
_cell.length_c   1.000
_cell.angle_alpha   90.00
_cell.angle_beta   90.00
_cell.angle_gamma   90.00
#
_symmetry.space_group_name_H-M   'P 1'
#
loop_
_entity.id
_entity.type
_entity.pdbx_description
1 polymer ?
#
loop_
_entity_poly.entity_id
_entity_poly.type
_entity_poly.pdbx_seq_one_letter_code
_entity_poly.pdbx_strand_id
1 'polypeptide(L)'
;MTSAQTVDVMLSARRRAWMAEAEEFELAAHFADPHPGEAVEQQQQQPAGSAVVLFGEKSVRLGYDGTPEVAEFASLEIAAALNIIREAADCLIGDALSLRHRLPLLWQKMRDGFLRVGVAWTLVAKTASLPLQQALQLDRELAPLVEGVSSYRLVATAEGLVLELTPAEQAQDDYERAQASRGVWIGQSGFGVSDGSKRPAQACDLDHTEP
;
A
#
# COMPACT_ATOMS: atom_id res chain seq x y z
N MET A 1 18.55 32.97 18.97
CA MET A 1 18.55 31.66 18.30
C MET A 1 19.64 31.67 17.24
N THR A 2 20.62 30.78 17.31
CA THR A 2 21.70 30.63 16.31
C THR A 2 21.19 29.89 15.07
N SER A 3 21.95 29.91 13.97
CA SER A 3 21.61 29.13 12.77
C SER A 3 21.47 27.62 13.06
N ALA A 4 22.36 27.07 13.89
CA ALA A 4 22.29 25.67 14.31
C ALA A 4 21.02 25.36 15.14
N GLN A 5 20.64 26.25 16.06
CA GLN A 5 19.40 26.12 16.83
C GLN A 5 18.16 26.21 15.92
N THR A 6 18.16 27.08 14.91
CA THR A 6 17.07 27.15 13.93
C THR A 6 16.90 25.84 13.17
N VAL A 7 18.00 25.25 12.69
CA VAL A 7 17.96 23.97 11.96
C VAL A 7 17.41 22.84 12.84
N ASP A 8 17.83 22.75 14.10
CA ASP A 8 17.31 21.77 15.06
C ASP A 8 15.79 21.92 15.30
N VAL A 9 15.32 23.16 15.45
CA VAL A 9 13.89 23.47 15.54
C VAL A 9 13.14 23.08 14.25
N MET A 10 13.72 23.30 13.08
CA MET A 10 13.12 22.89 11.81
C MET A 10 13.01 21.36 11.69
N LEU A 11 14.05 20.63 12.08
CA LEU A 11 14.08 19.16 12.04
C LEU A 11 13.07 18.56 13.02
N SER A 12 12.98 19.08 14.24
CA SER A 12 11.98 18.64 15.23
C SER A 12 10.54 18.98 14.81
N ALA A 13 10.31 20.14 14.18
CA ALA A 13 9.01 20.47 13.61
C ALA A 13 8.62 19.50 12.49
N ARG A 14 9.54 19.17 11.59
CA ARG A 14 9.31 18.19 10.51
C ARG A 14 9.05 16.78 11.04
N ARG A 15 9.79 16.35 12.07
CA ARG A 15 9.56 15.06 12.73
C ARG A 15 8.13 14.97 13.29
N ARG A 16 7.66 16.00 14.00
CA ARG A 16 6.29 16.03 14.53
C ARG A 16 5.23 15.95 13.43
N ALA A 17 5.44 16.63 12.31
CA ALA A 17 4.53 16.54 11.17
C ALA A 17 4.48 15.12 10.59
N TRP A 18 5.63 14.45 10.45
CA TRP A 18 5.67 13.07 9.97
C TRP A 18 5.06 12.07 10.95
N MET A 19 5.23 12.27 12.26
CA MET A 19 4.58 11.44 13.26
C MET A 19 3.05 11.59 13.23
N ALA A 20 2.54 12.80 13.00
CA ALA A 20 1.09 13.03 12.85
C ALA A 20 0.54 12.38 11.58
N GLU A 21 1.26 12.46 10.45
CA GLU A 21 0.91 11.76 9.21
C GLU A 21 0.94 10.22 9.42
N ALA A 22 1.94 9.72 10.16
CA ALA A 22 2.06 8.31 10.50
C ALA A 22 0.90 7.82 11.39
N GLU A 23 0.39 8.65 12.30
CA GLU A 23 -0.74 8.30 13.16
C GLU A 23 -2.01 8.00 12.37
N GLU A 24 -2.32 8.77 11.33
CA GLU A 24 -3.45 8.48 10.43
C GLU A 24 -3.30 7.11 9.75
N PHE A 25 -2.08 6.80 9.33
CA PHE A 25 -1.75 5.53 8.70
C PHE A 25 -1.80 4.35 9.68
N GLU A 26 -1.36 4.57 10.93
CA GLU A 26 -1.52 3.62 12.05
C GLU A 26 -3.00 3.32 12.32
N LEU A 27 -3.85 4.35 12.34
CA LEU A 27 -5.28 4.22 12.56
C LEU A 27 -5.97 3.47 11.41
N ALA A 28 -5.56 3.67 10.16
CA ALA A 28 -6.08 2.90 9.03
C ALA A 28 -5.77 1.40 9.16
N ALA A 29 -4.53 1.03 9.54
CA ALA A 29 -4.19 -0.36 9.80
C ALA A 29 -4.94 -0.91 11.03
N HIS A 30 -5.13 -0.10 12.07
CA HIS A 30 -5.87 -0.50 13.26
C HIS A 30 -7.35 -0.74 12.96
N PHE A 31 -7.96 0.06 12.09
CA PHE A 31 -9.36 -0.08 11.69
C PHE A 31 -9.64 -1.43 11.01
N ALA A 32 -8.65 -2.05 10.38
CA ALA A 32 -8.75 -3.40 9.84
C ALA A 32 -8.83 -4.49 10.94
N ASP A 33 -8.26 -4.27 12.12
CA ASP A 33 -8.20 -5.27 13.20
C ASP A 33 -9.60 -5.71 13.72
N PRO A 34 -10.57 -4.81 13.94
CA PRO A 34 -11.94 -5.20 14.30
C PRO A 34 -12.78 -5.71 13.12
N HIS A 35 -12.27 -5.67 11.88
CA HIS A 35 -12.97 -6.10 10.66
C HIS A 35 -12.26 -7.30 9.98
N PRO A 36 -12.03 -8.42 10.67
CA PRO A 36 -11.28 -9.54 10.11
C PRO A 36 -12.06 -10.24 9.00
N GLY A 37 -11.39 -10.54 7.89
CA GLY A 37 -11.96 -11.31 6.78
C GLY A 37 -12.44 -12.71 7.18
N GLU A 38 -11.75 -13.36 8.14
CA GLU A 38 -12.12 -14.69 8.65
C GLU A 38 -13.55 -14.74 9.20
N ALA A 39 -14.05 -13.65 9.82
CA ALA A 39 -15.42 -13.60 10.32
C ALA A 39 -16.43 -13.61 9.16
N VAL A 40 -16.09 -12.96 8.04
CA VAL A 40 -16.90 -12.94 6.83
C VAL A 40 -16.87 -14.30 6.14
N GLU A 41 -15.70 -14.93 6.04
CA GLU A 41 -15.57 -16.29 5.50
C GLU A 41 -16.42 -17.30 6.27
N GLN A 42 -16.42 -17.23 7.61
CA GLN A 42 -17.24 -18.08 8.47
C GLN A 42 -18.74 -17.92 8.19
N GLN A 43 -19.20 -16.70 7.98
CA GLN A 43 -20.59 -16.41 7.62
C GLN A 43 -20.95 -16.99 6.24
N GLN A 44 -20.00 -17.04 5.30
CA GLN A 44 -20.19 -17.57 3.96
C GLN A 44 -20.20 -19.10 3.87
N GLN A 45 -19.87 -19.83 4.95
CA GLN A 45 -19.97 -21.29 4.99
C GLN A 45 -21.42 -21.81 5.14
N GLN A 46 -22.38 -20.88 5.09
CA GLN A 46 -23.82 -21.17 5.00
C GLN A 46 -24.18 -21.88 3.68
N PRO A 47 -25.32 -22.59 3.63
CA PRO A 47 -25.75 -23.30 2.43
C PRO A 47 -25.83 -22.37 1.22
N ALA A 48 -25.44 -22.91 0.06
CA ALA A 48 -25.49 -22.22 -1.21
C ALA A 48 -26.92 -21.71 -1.50
N GLY A 49 -27.03 -20.43 -1.86
CA GLY A 49 -28.32 -19.75 -2.08
C GLY A 49 -28.89 -19.03 -0.85
N SER A 50 -28.23 -19.10 0.31
CA SER A 50 -28.57 -18.23 1.44
C SER A 50 -28.30 -16.75 1.12
N ALA A 51 -29.05 -15.85 1.76
CA ALA A 51 -28.88 -14.40 1.55
C ALA A 51 -27.46 -13.92 1.89
N VAL A 52 -26.84 -14.53 2.91
CA VAL A 52 -25.45 -14.22 3.31
C VAL A 52 -24.45 -14.60 2.24
N VAL A 53 -24.64 -15.74 1.56
CA VAL A 53 -23.74 -16.17 0.48
C VAL A 53 -23.95 -15.36 -0.81
N LEU A 54 -25.19 -14.96 -1.11
CA LEU A 54 -25.51 -14.23 -2.34
C LEU A 54 -25.29 -12.71 -2.25
N PHE A 55 -25.53 -12.12 -1.08
CA PHE A 55 -25.58 -10.66 -0.88
C PHE A 55 -24.79 -10.19 0.35
N GLY A 56 -24.17 -11.10 1.09
CA GLY A 56 -23.35 -10.73 2.24
C GLY A 56 -22.04 -10.09 1.81
N GLU A 57 -21.36 -9.55 2.82
CA GLU A 57 -20.01 -9.02 2.70
C GLU A 57 -19.03 -10.11 2.23
N LYS A 58 -17.90 -9.68 1.65
CA LYS A 58 -16.81 -10.57 1.24
C LYS A 58 -15.57 -10.36 2.08
N SER A 59 -14.79 -11.42 2.25
CA SER A 59 -13.40 -11.32 2.68
C SER A 59 -12.57 -10.84 1.49
N VAL A 60 -11.82 -9.76 1.67
CA VAL A 60 -10.97 -9.18 0.64
C VAL A 60 -9.57 -8.93 1.18
N ARG A 61 -8.55 -9.24 0.38
CA ARG A 61 -7.17 -8.85 0.68
C ARG A 61 -6.88 -7.50 0.02
N LEU A 62 -6.92 -6.43 0.82
CA LEU A 62 -6.60 -5.08 0.34
C LEU A 62 -5.09 -4.83 0.21
N GLY A 63 -4.30 -5.41 1.11
CA GLY A 63 -2.84 -5.31 1.07
C GLY A 63 -2.19 -6.34 0.14
N TYR A 64 -0.87 -6.34 0.08
CA TYR A 64 -0.11 -7.32 -0.69
C TYR A 64 -0.04 -8.69 0.01
N ASP A 65 0.64 -9.65 -0.62
CA ASP A 65 0.87 -10.99 -0.06
C ASP A 65 1.33 -10.94 1.41
N GLY A 66 0.86 -11.88 2.23
CA GLY A 66 1.18 -11.90 3.67
C GLY A 66 0.48 -10.84 4.53
N THR A 67 -0.43 -10.03 3.97
CA THR A 67 -1.37 -9.21 4.76
C THR A 67 -2.66 -9.98 5.08
N PRO A 68 -3.30 -9.70 6.23
CA PRO A 68 -4.58 -10.30 6.58
C PRO A 68 -5.68 -9.84 5.60
N GLU A 69 -6.65 -10.70 5.39
CA GLU A 69 -7.88 -10.31 4.71
C GLU A 69 -8.79 -9.53 5.67
N VAL A 70 -9.56 -8.62 5.11
CA VAL A 70 -10.48 -7.75 5.84
C VAL A 70 -11.88 -7.85 5.25
N ALA A 71 -12.85 -7.41 6.03
CA ALA A 71 -14.23 -7.30 5.60
C ALA A 71 -14.37 -6.22 4.49
N GLU A 72 -15.02 -6.54 3.37
CA GLU A 72 -15.13 -5.68 2.17
C GLU A 72 -15.67 -4.28 2.46
N PHE A 73 -16.56 -4.13 3.45
CA PHE A 73 -17.19 -2.86 3.81
C PHE A 73 -16.36 -2.01 4.77
N ALA A 74 -15.27 -2.53 5.33
CA ALA A 74 -14.38 -1.75 6.17
C ALA A 74 -13.83 -0.50 5.44
N SER A 75 -13.54 -0.63 4.14
CA SER A 75 -13.08 0.52 3.35
C SER A 75 -14.18 1.53 3.04
N LEU A 76 -15.45 1.10 2.96
CA LEU A 76 -16.58 2.01 2.80
C LEU A 76 -16.80 2.89 4.03
N GLU A 77 -16.63 2.32 5.24
CA GLU A 77 -16.74 3.08 6.49
C GLU A 77 -15.64 4.14 6.59
N ILE A 78 -14.39 3.77 6.30
CA ILE A 78 -13.28 4.73 6.24
C ILE A 78 -13.51 5.78 5.15
N ALA A 79 -13.93 5.37 3.95
CA ALA A 79 -14.18 6.29 2.84
C ALA A 79 -15.22 7.35 3.22
N ALA A 80 -16.31 6.93 3.85
CA ALA A 80 -17.35 7.85 4.33
C ALA A 80 -16.85 8.77 5.45
N ALA A 81 -16.07 8.26 6.40
CA ALA A 81 -15.55 9.03 7.53
C ALA A 81 -14.52 10.09 7.10
N LEU A 82 -13.65 9.75 6.15
CA LEU A 82 -12.59 10.64 5.63
C LEU A 82 -13.04 11.47 4.42
N ASN A 83 -14.27 11.25 3.92
CA ASN A 83 -14.80 11.88 2.71
C ASN A 83 -13.89 11.67 1.48
N ILE A 84 -13.46 10.43 1.28
CA ILE A 84 -12.67 9.98 0.13
C ILE A 84 -13.44 8.91 -0.66
N ILE A 85 -13.00 8.63 -1.89
CA ILE A 85 -13.58 7.53 -2.68
C ILE A 85 -13.15 6.18 -2.09
N ARG A 86 -13.94 5.14 -2.35
CA ARG A 86 -13.68 3.77 -1.85
C ARG A 86 -12.30 3.29 -2.26
N GLU A 87 -11.91 3.51 -3.50
CA GLU A 87 -10.63 3.06 -4.06
C GLU A 87 -9.45 3.67 -3.30
N ALA A 88 -9.58 4.93 -2.85
CA ALA A 88 -8.56 5.58 -2.04
C ALA A 88 -8.50 5.00 -0.62
N ALA A 89 -9.64 4.63 -0.03
CA ALA A 89 -9.68 3.93 1.24
C ALA A 89 -9.11 2.51 1.15
N ASP A 90 -9.37 1.80 0.04
CA ASP A 90 -8.79 0.48 -0.25
C ASP A 90 -7.25 0.57 -0.30
N CYS A 91 -6.70 1.56 -1.01
CA CYS A 91 -5.26 1.83 -1.03
C CYS A 91 -4.72 2.18 0.36
N LEU A 92 -5.39 3.08 1.09
CA LEU A 92 -4.96 3.51 2.42
C LEU A 92 -4.83 2.33 3.39
N ILE A 93 -5.87 1.48 3.47
CA ILE A 93 -5.86 0.30 4.34
C ILE A 93 -4.85 -0.73 3.83
N GLY A 94 -4.84 -0.98 2.52
CA GLY A 94 -3.97 -1.97 1.89
C GLY A 94 -2.49 -1.66 2.09
N ASP A 95 -2.08 -0.40 1.87
CA ASP A 95 -0.71 0.04 2.08
C ASP A 95 -0.35 0.05 3.57
N ALA A 96 -1.29 0.42 4.45
CA ALA A 96 -1.04 0.42 5.90
C ALA A 96 -0.82 -0.99 6.44
N LEU A 97 -1.66 -1.95 6.00
CA LEU A 97 -1.46 -3.36 6.30
C LEU A 97 -0.16 -3.88 5.70
N SER A 98 0.16 -3.52 4.47
CA SER A 98 1.39 -3.96 3.79
C SER A 98 2.63 -3.44 4.52
N LEU A 99 2.66 -2.18 4.92
CA LEU A 99 3.78 -1.62 5.68
C LEU A 99 3.88 -2.30 7.06
N ARG A 100 2.76 -2.44 7.79
CA ARG A 100 2.72 -3.06 9.13
C ARG A 100 3.20 -4.51 9.15
N HIS A 101 2.79 -5.31 8.16
CA HIS A 101 3.01 -6.76 8.16
C HIS A 101 4.21 -7.19 7.31
N ARG A 102 4.52 -6.49 6.21
CA ARG A 102 5.61 -6.87 5.29
C ARG A 102 6.89 -6.07 5.54
N LEU A 103 6.78 -4.83 6.03
CA LEU A 103 7.91 -3.92 6.25
C LEU A 103 7.92 -3.34 7.70
N PRO A 104 7.91 -4.20 8.74
CA PRO A 104 7.69 -3.78 10.13
C PRO A 104 8.79 -2.87 10.70
N LEU A 105 10.02 -2.91 10.20
CA LEU A 105 11.09 -2.02 10.65
C LEU A 105 10.94 -0.63 10.03
N LEU A 106 10.60 -0.54 8.74
CA LEU A 106 10.24 0.72 8.10
C LEU A 106 8.96 1.32 8.69
N TRP A 107 8.00 0.48 9.07
CA TRP A 107 6.84 0.88 9.86
C TRP A 107 7.28 1.61 11.14
N GLN A 108 8.15 1.02 11.97
CA GLN A 108 8.64 1.71 13.18
C GLN A 108 9.38 3.01 12.84
N LYS A 109 10.21 3.04 11.80
CA LYS A 109 10.91 4.28 11.38
C LYS A 109 9.93 5.39 10.98
N MET A 110 8.80 5.04 10.38
CA MET A 110 7.73 5.99 10.06
C MET A 110 7.07 6.55 11.33
N ARG A 111 6.70 5.67 12.26
CA ARG A 111 6.08 6.03 13.55
C ARG A 111 6.97 6.93 14.41
N ASP A 112 8.27 6.66 14.39
CA ASP A 112 9.26 7.46 15.09
C ASP A 112 9.54 8.83 14.40
N GLY A 113 8.93 9.08 13.24
CA GLY A 113 9.09 10.32 12.47
C GLY A 113 10.43 10.43 11.75
N PHE A 114 11.06 9.31 11.38
CA PHE A 114 12.24 9.27 10.52
C PHE A 114 11.90 9.04 9.04
N LEU A 115 10.72 8.49 8.76
CA LEU A 115 10.24 8.21 7.41
C LEU A 115 8.87 8.87 7.19
N ARG A 116 8.69 9.62 6.10
CA ARG A 116 7.40 10.19 5.71
C ARG A 116 6.50 9.12 5.09
N VAL A 117 5.18 9.17 5.35
CA VAL A 117 4.20 8.22 4.79
C VAL A 117 4.29 8.13 3.26
N GLY A 118 4.36 9.25 2.54
CA GLY A 118 4.50 9.20 1.06
C GLY A 118 5.74 8.44 0.55
N VAL A 119 6.84 8.44 1.30
CA VAL A 119 8.03 7.61 0.97
C VAL A 119 7.77 6.15 1.33
N ALA A 120 7.13 5.89 2.47
CA ALA A 120 6.74 4.55 2.88
C ALA A 120 5.79 3.89 1.86
N TRP A 121 4.80 4.62 1.34
CA TRP A 121 3.94 4.18 0.22
C TRP A 121 4.73 3.80 -1.02
N THR A 122 5.67 4.66 -1.41
CA THR A 122 6.53 4.38 -2.57
C THR A 122 7.33 3.08 -2.38
N LEU A 123 7.80 2.81 -1.16
CA LEU A 123 8.50 1.56 -0.84
C LEU A 123 7.56 0.36 -0.84
N VAL A 124 6.37 0.48 -0.24
CA VAL A 124 5.32 -0.55 -0.23
C VAL A 124 4.94 -0.97 -1.65
N ALA A 125 4.62 -0.01 -2.52
CA ALA A 125 4.28 -0.25 -3.93
C ALA A 125 5.42 -0.97 -4.69
N LYS A 126 6.69 -0.66 -4.40
CA LYS A 126 7.84 -1.34 -5.02
C LYS A 126 7.98 -2.80 -4.59
N THR A 127 7.45 -3.15 -3.43
CA THR A 127 7.45 -4.52 -2.92
C THR A 127 6.20 -5.31 -3.29
N ALA A 128 5.29 -4.76 -4.09
CA ALA A 128 4.02 -5.39 -4.44
C ALA A 128 4.17 -6.79 -5.07
N SER A 129 5.20 -6.98 -5.90
CA SER A 129 5.48 -8.25 -6.58
C SER A 129 6.30 -9.22 -5.73
N LEU A 130 6.87 -8.80 -4.60
CA LEU A 130 7.71 -9.69 -3.80
C LEU A 130 6.85 -10.65 -2.95
N PRO A 131 7.27 -11.90 -2.74
CA PRO A 131 6.68 -12.73 -1.70
C PRO A 131 7.01 -12.16 -0.31
N LEU A 132 6.22 -12.50 0.70
CA LEU A 132 6.38 -11.99 2.07
C LEU A 132 7.82 -12.11 2.61
N GLN A 133 8.50 -13.24 2.39
CA GLN A 133 9.85 -13.46 2.92
C GLN A 133 10.88 -12.48 2.34
N GLN A 134 10.77 -12.18 1.05
CA GLN A 134 11.63 -11.23 0.35
C GLN A 134 11.34 -9.80 0.79
N ALA A 135 10.08 -9.44 1.01
CA ALA A 135 9.73 -8.13 1.55
C ALA A 135 10.29 -7.92 2.96
N LEU A 136 10.20 -8.95 3.83
CA LEU A 136 10.81 -8.92 5.17
C LEU A 136 12.34 -8.83 5.12
N GLN A 137 12.98 -9.43 4.11
CA GLN A 137 14.41 -9.27 3.89
C GLN A 137 14.75 -7.83 3.48
N LEU A 138 14.04 -7.29 2.49
CA LEU A 138 14.22 -5.91 2.03
C LEU A 138 14.03 -4.89 3.18
N ASP A 139 13.05 -5.11 4.05
CA ASP A 139 12.84 -4.30 5.25
C ASP A 139 14.07 -4.24 6.17
N ARG A 140 14.70 -5.39 6.43
CA ARG A 140 15.92 -5.48 7.25
C ARG A 140 17.10 -4.75 6.63
N GLU A 141 17.18 -4.73 5.30
CA GLU A 141 18.27 -4.08 4.57
C GLU A 141 18.06 -2.56 4.46
N LEU A 142 16.82 -2.10 4.30
CA LEU A 142 16.51 -0.67 4.16
C LEU A 142 16.40 0.08 5.49
N ALA A 143 15.84 -0.53 6.53
CA ALA A 143 15.55 0.18 7.79
C ALA A 143 16.78 0.86 8.44
N PRO A 144 18.00 0.28 8.42
CA PRO A 144 19.21 0.95 8.92
C PRO A 144 19.60 2.20 8.12
N LEU A 145 19.17 2.33 6.86
CA LEU A 145 19.58 3.40 5.97
C LEU A 145 18.73 4.67 6.13
N VAL A 146 17.49 4.55 6.64
CA VAL A 146 16.47 5.62 6.66
C VAL A 146 16.99 6.95 7.19
N GLU A 147 17.78 6.93 8.26
CA GLU A 147 18.27 8.16 8.92
C GLU A 147 19.53 8.74 8.23
N GLY A 148 20.25 7.93 7.47
CA GLY A 148 21.54 8.27 6.89
C GLY A 148 21.51 8.66 5.42
N VAL A 149 20.41 8.43 4.71
CA VAL A 149 20.30 8.69 3.26
C VAL A 149 19.07 9.52 2.92
N SER A 150 19.10 10.18 1.75
CA SER A 150 17.93 10.89 1.23
C SER A 150 16.82 9.91 0.83
N SER A 151 15.56 10.36 0.87
CA SER A 151 14.41 9.55 0.44
C SER A 151 14.55 9.02 -0.98
N TYR A 152 15.12 9.82 -1.90
CA TYR A 152 15.44 9.39 -3.26
C TYR A 152 16.41 8.19 -3.27
N ARG A 153 17.49 8.27 -2.49
CA ARG A 153 18.48 7.20 -2.42
C ARG A 153 17.91 5.95 -1.77
N LEU A 154 17.08 6.10 -0.72
CA LEU A 154 16.39 4.99 -0.08
C LEU A 154 15.50 4.25 -1.09
N VAL A 155 14.73 4.98 -1.89
CA VAL A 155 13.88 4.42 -2.94
C VAL A 155 14.71 3.74 -4.04
N ALA A 156 15.78 4.38 -4.52
CA ALA A 156 16.66 3.79 -5.52
C ALA A 156 17.35 2.50 -5.02
N THR A 157 17.74 2.47 -3.75
CA THR A 157 18.26 1.24 -3.12
C THR A 157 17.19 0.17 -3.04
N ALA A 158 15.96 0.52 -2.68
CA ALA A 158 14.84 -0.42 -2.67
C ALA A 158 14.59 -1.04 -4.06
N GLU A 159 14.64 -0.24 -5.13
CA GLU A 159 14.51 -0.74 -6.51
C GLU A 159 15.60 -1.77 -6.85
N GLY A 160 16.84 -1.51 -6.48
CA GLY A 160 17.94 -2.46 -6.66
C GLY A 160 17.71 -3.77 -5.91
N LEU A 161 17.31 -3.67 -4.63
CA LEU A 161 17.01 -4.85 -3.80
C LEU A 161 15.81 -5.64 -4.32
N VAL A 162 14.76 -4.99 -4.81
CA VAL A 162 13.62 -5.68 -5.43
C VAL A 162 14.10 -6.52 -6.61
N LEU A 163 14.95 -5.99 -7.48
CA LEU A 163 15.49 -6.73 -8.62
C LEU A 163 16.34 -7.94 -8.17
N GLU A 164 17.12 -7.79 -7.11
CA GLU A 164 17.97 -8.87 -6.57
C GLU A 164 17.15 -9.96 -5.86
N LEU A 165 16.07 -9.59 -5.19
CA LEU A 165 15.26 -10.49 -4.36
C LEU A 165 14.11 -11.14 -5.13
N THR A 166 13.75 -10.63 -6.32
CA THR A 166 12.68 -11.21 -7.13
C THR A 166 13.05 -12.65 -7.54
N PRO A 167 12.26 -13.67 -7.15
CA PRO A 167 12.52 -15.05 -7.56
C PRO A 167 12.54 -15.20 -9.09
N ALA A 168 13.43 -16.04 -9.62
CA ALA A 168 13.60 -16.19 -11.07
C ALA A 168 12.32 -16.65 -11.80
N GLU A 169 11.52 -17.52 -11.18
CA GLU A 169 10.22 -17.96 -11.70
C GLU A 169 9.22 -16.79 -11.77
N GLN A 170 9.15 -15.97 -10.72
CA GLN A 170 8.28 -14.81 -10.69
C GLN A 170 8.73 -13.71 -11.66
N ALA A 171 10.04 -13.55 -11.87
CA ALA A 171 10.59 -12.67 -12.89
C ALA A 171 10.22 -13.11 -14.32
N GLN A 172 10.14 -14.43 -14.56
CA GLN A 172 9.65 -14.98 -15.83
C GLN A 172 8.16 -14.70 -16.02
N ASP A 173 7.34 -14.97 -15.02
CA ASP A 173 5.90 -14.67 -15.06
C ASP A 173 5.62 -13.17 -15.23
N ASP A 174 6.36 -12.30 -14.53
CA ASP A 174 6.26 -10.85 -14.67
C ASP A 174 6.65 -10.40 -16.08
N TYR A 175 7.70 -10.98 -16.66
CA TYR A 175 8.11 -10.72 -18.03
C TYR A 175 7.05 -11.19 -19.03
N GLU A 176 6.51 -12.39 -18.87
CA GLU A 176 5.45 -12.95 -19.72
C GLU A 176 4.17 -12.13 -19.62
N ARG A 177 3.77 -11.73 -18.40
CA ARG A 177 2.63 -10.82 -18.18
C ARG A 177 2.88 -9.45 -18.79
N ALA A 178 4.07 -8.88 -18.62
CA ALA A 178 4.43 -7.60 -19.23
C ALA A 178 4.40 -7.69 -20.77
N GLN A 179 4.87 -8.79 -21.35
CA GLN A 179 4.76 -9.05 -22.78
C GLN A 179 3.30 -9.23 -23.23
N ALA A 180 2.49 -9.98 -22.49
CA ALA A 180 1.09 -10.21 -22.79
C ALA A 180 0.24 -8.92 -22.68
N SER A 181 0.62 -8.02 -21.76
CA SER A 181 -0.04 -6.72 -21.56
C SER A 181 0.37 -5.65 -22.59
N ARG A 182 1.32 -5.94 -23.50
CA ARG A 182 1.66 -5.05 -24.62
C ARG A 182 0.53 -5.04 -25.65
N GLY A 183 -0.47 -4.23 -25.39
CA GLY A 183 -1.59 -3.98 -26.29
C GLY A 183 -2.09 -2.54 -26.19
N VAL A 184 -2.77 -2.08 -27.23
CA VAL A 184 -3.58 -0.86 -27.17
C VAL A 184 -4.98 -1.30 -26.79
N TRP A 185 -5.42 -0.89 -25.60
CA TRP A 185 -6.74 -1.21 -25.09
C TRP A 185 -7.69 -0.08 -25.49
N ILE A 186 -8.68 -0.41 -26.33
CA ILE A 186 -9.72 0.53 -26.74
C ILE A 186 -10.92 0.30 -25.82
N GLY A 187 -11.16 1.23 -24.91
CA GLY A 187 -12.38 1.21 -24.09
C GLY A 187 -13.58 1.61 -24.94
N GLN A 188 -14.64 0.80 -24.96
CA GLN A 188 -15.94 1.24 -25.48
C GLN A 188 -16.63 2.08 -24.41
N SER A 189 -16.51 3.40 -24.49
CA SER A 189 -17.38 4.28 -23.72
C SER A 189 -18.74 4.40 -24.43
N GLY A 190 -19.84 4.39 -23.68
CA GLY A 190 -21.20 4.54 -24.22
C GLY A 190 -21.48 5.89 -24.88
N PHE A 191 -20.49 6.78 -24.96
CA PHE A 191 -20.57 8.13 -25.50
C PHE A 191 -19.62 8.33 -26.69
N GLY A 192 -19.53 7.39 -27.63
CA GLY A 192 -18.95 7.61 -28.96
C GLY A 192 -17.50 8.11 -29.03
N VAL A 193 -16.76 8.14 -27.92
CA VAL A 193 -15.34 8.50 -27.85
C VAL A 193 -14.61 7.31 -27.27
N SER A 194 -13.77 6.70 -28.08
CA SER A 194 -12.89 5.61 -27.65
C SER A 194 -11.63 6.21 -27.03
N ASP A 195 -11.45 6.04 -25.73
CA ASP A 195 -10.18 6.34 -25.08
C ASP A 195 -9.24 5.12 -25.19
N GLY A 196 -7.97 5.38 -25.49
CA GLY A 196 -6.95 4.37 -25.72
C GLY A 196 -5.95 4.36 -24.57
N SER A 197 -5.98 3.31 -23.73
CA SER A 197 -5.02 3.15 -22.63
C SER A 197 -3.89 2.19 -22.99
N LYS A 198 -2.69 2.48 -22.49
CA LYS A 198 -1.50 1.61 -22.57
C LYS A 198 -1.33 0.68 -21.36
N ARG A 199 -2.22 0.72 -20.36
CA ARG A 199 -2.15 -0.09 -19.12
C ARG A 199 -3.51 -0.67 -18.73
N PRO A 200 -3.56 -1.86 -18.09
CA PRO A 200 -4.79 -2.41 -17.52
C PRO A 200 -5.30 -1.55 -16.35
N ALA A 201 -6.61 -1.58 -16.11
CA ALA A 201 -7.33 -0.66 -15.20
C ALA A 201 -7.01 -0.77 -13.69
N GLN A 202 -6.06 -1.63 -13.28
CA GLN A 202 -5.79 -1.96 -11.87
C GLN A 202 -4.54 -1.30 -11.26
N ALA A 203 -3.83 -0.45 -11.98
CA ALA A 203 -2.79 0.37 -11.37
C ALA A 203 -3.46 1.55 -10.64
N CYS A 204 -3.46 1.51 -9.30
CA CYS A 204 -3.87 2.65 -8.49
C CYS A 204 -2.80 3.75 -8.60
N ASP A 205 -2.78 4.48 -9.71
CA ASP A 205 -2.09 5.76 -9.82
C ASP A 205 -3.02 6.82 -9.21
N LEU A 206 -3.02 6.92 -7.88
CA LEU A 206 -3.46 8.16 -7.25
C LEU A 206 -2.32 9.16 -7.46
N ASP A 207 -2.44 9.94 -8.53
CA ASP A 207 -1.59 11.10 -8.78
C ASP A 207 -1.78 12.07 -7.61
N HIS A 208 -0.94 11.95 -6.57
CA HIS A 208 -0.84 12.90 -5.48
C HIS A 208 -0.16 14.17 -6.00
N THR A 209 -0.84 14.87 -6.91
CA THR A 209 -0.52 16.25 -7.23
C THR A 209 -1.54 17.12 -6.50
N GLU A 210 -1.11 17.62 -5.34
CA GLU A 210 -1.80 18.61 -4.48
C GLU A 210 -2.25 19.88 -5.23
N PRO A 211 -3.13 20.72 -4.63
CA PRO A 211 -3.53 20.75 -3.21
C PRO A 211 -5.03 20.53 -2.92
#